data_AF-A0A5R9FV78-F1
#
_entry.id   AF-A0A5R9FV78-F1
#
_cell.length_a   1.000
_cell.length_b   1.000
_cell.length_c   1.000
_cell.angle_alpha   90.00
_cell.angle_beta   90.00
_cell.angle_gamma   90.00
#
_symmetry.space_group_name_H-M   'P 1'
#
loop_
_entity.id
_entity.type
_entity.pdbx_description
1 polymer ?
#
loop_
_entity_poly.entity_id
_entity_poly.type
_entity_poly.pdbx_seq_one_letter_code
_entity_poly.pdbx_strand_id
1 'polypeptide(L)'
;MASFTHVTPERCAQLGRALAAAGLDWRDNHRQDEPQFLTYTVTDPHGRTWQLSPATNFQISPSAPAQIWQASCSELTTTTPVLSARMLAERIRGCSP
;
A
#
# COMPACT_ATOMS: atom_id res chain seq x y z
N MET A 1 -4.89 -16.14 14.00
CA MET A 1 -4.01 -16.36 12.83
C MET A 1 -4.16 -15.18 11.89
N ALA A 2 -3.06 -14.61 11.39
CA ALA A 2 -3.13 -13.54 10.42
C ALA A 2 -3.73 -14.06 9.11
N SER A 3 -4.67 -13.32 8.54
CA SER A 3 -5.30 -13.66 7.27
C SER A 3 -5.45 -12.44 6.38
N PHE A 4 -5.57 -12.69 5.08
CA PHE A 4 -5.58 -11.69 4.03
C PHE A 4 -6.77 -11.85 3.06
N THR A 5 -7.87 -12.47 3.52
CA THR A 5 -9.07 -12.71 2.69
C THR A 5 -9.73 -11.43 2.16
N HIS A 6 -9.41 -10.29 2.75
CA HIS A 6 -9.84 -8.96 2.31
C HIS A 6 -9.02 -8.42 1.12
N VAL A 7 -7.86 -9.02 0.82
CA VAL A 7 -7.00 -8.66 -0.32
C VAL A 7 -7.50 -9.40 -1.55
N THR A 8 -8.36 -8.75 -2.31
CA THR A 8 -8.91 -9.29 -3.55
C THR A 8 -8.20 -8.67 -4.77
N PRO A 9 -8.29 -9.30 -5.97
CA PRO A 9 -7.79 -8.69 -7.20
C PRO A 9 -8.36 -7.29 -7.45
N GLU A 10 -9.62 -7.05 -7.06
CA GLU A 10 -10.23 -5.73 -7.15
C GLU A 10 -9.53 -4.70 -6.25
N ARG A 11 -9.17 -5.08 -5.01
CA ARG A 11 -8.41 -4.22 -4.09
C ARG A 11 -7.00 -3.94 -4.60
N CYS A 12 -6.33 -4.93 -5.18
CA CYS A 12 -5.04 -4.76 -5.84
C CYS A 12 -5.15 -3.77 -7.02
N ALA A 13 -6.17 -3.93 -7.86
CA ALA A 13 -6.43 -3.01 -8.97
C ALA A 13 -6.79 -1.59 -8.48
N GLN A 14 -7.52 -1.46 -7.36
CA GLN A 14 -7.80 -0.16 -6.73
C GLN A 14 -6.51 0.53 -6.26
N LEU A 15 -5.56 -0.23 -5.69
CA LEU A 15 -4.26 0.31 -5.31
C LEU A 15 -3.47 0.79 -6.53
N GLY A 16 -3.32 -0.05 -7.55
CA GLY A 16 -2.61 0.31 -8.78
C GLY A 16 -3.18 1.56 -9.46
N ARG A 17 -4.52 1.68 -9.52
CA ARG A 17 -5.20 2.89 -10.04
C ARG A 17 -4.92 4.12 -9.18
N ALA A 18 -4.91 3.99 -7.85
CA ALA A 18 -4.63 5.11 -6.96
C ALA A 18 -3.18 5.61 -7.10
N LEU A 19 -2.21 4.70 -7.20
CA LEU A 19 -0.81 5.02 -7.42
C LEU A 19 -0.59 5.71 -8.78
N ALA A 20 -1.20 5.17 -9.84
CA ALA A 20 -1.17 5.77 -11.17
C ALA A 20 -1.81 7.18 -11.19
N ALA A 21 -2.96 7.35 -10.54
CA ALA A 21 -3.64 8.64 -10.44
C ALA A 21 -2.84 9.68 -9.63
N ALA A 22 -2.02 9.23 -8.68
CA ALA A 22 -1.09 10.08 -7.94
C ALA A 22 0.19 10.42 -8.73
N GLY A 23 0.38 9.82 -9.92
CA GLY A 23 1.57 10.01 -10.75
C GLY A 23 2.83 9.37 -10.17
N LEU A 24 2.67 8.33 -9.34
CA LEU A 24 3.78 7.61 -8.74
C LEU A 24 4.26 6.51 -9.70
N ASP A 25 5.57 6.31 -9.80
CA ASP A 25 6.11 5.12 -10.46
C ASP A 25 5.98 3.93 -9.51
N TRP A 26 5.40 2.84 -9.98
CA TRP A 26 5.13 1.68 -9.13
C TRP A 26 5.21 0.36 -9.89
N ARG A 27 5.58 -0.69 -9.14
CA ARG A 27 5.66 -2.07 -9.63
C ARG A 27 5.13 -3.01 -8.56
N ASP A 28 4.51 -4.10 -8.99
CA ASP A 28 4.17 -5.21 -8.09
C ASP A 28 5.18 -6.35 -8.24
N ASN A 29 5.16 -7.28 -7.30
CA ASN A 29 5.99 -8.49 -7.35
C ASN A 29 5.27 -9.67 -8.02
N HIS A 30 4.18 -9.42 -8.75
CA HIS A 30 3.34 -10.42 -9.40
C HIS A 30 2.76 -11.53 -8.50
N ARG A 31 2.77 -11.35 -7.17
CA ARG A 31 2.20 -12.33 -6.20
C ARG A 31 0.79 -11.98 -5.76
N GLN A 32 -0.05 -11.54 -6.68
CA GLN A 32 -1.43 -11.14 -6.37
C GLN A 32 -2.28 -12.32 -5.85
N ASP A 33 -1.91 -13.56 -6.19
CA ASP A 33 -2.54 -14.79 -5.71
C ASP A 33 -2.06 -15.22 -4.31
N GLU A 34 -0.97 -14.64 -3.81
CA GLU A 34 -0.41 -14.93 -2.48
C GLU A 34 -0.31 -13.64 -1.64
N PRO A 35 -1.44 -13.13 -1.09
CA PRO A 35 -1.49 -11.85 -0.39
C PRO A 35 -0.47 -11.69 0.76
N GLN A 36 -0.09 -12.78 1.42
CA GLN A 36 0.92 -12.79 2.48
C GLN A 36 2.33 -12.41 2.01
N PHE A 37 2.60 -12.54 0.70
CA PHE A 37 3.86 -12.17 0.06
C PHE A 37 3.68 -11.00 -0.90
N LEU A 38 2.49 -10.43 -0.98
CA LEU A 38 2.19 -9.35 -1.91
C LEU A 38 2.91 -8.07 -1.46
N THR A 39 3.76 -7.58 -2.34
CA THR A 39 4.52 -6.35 -2.11
C THR A 39 4.48 -5.50 -3.37
N TYR A 40 4.27 -4.20 -3.18
CA TYR A 40 4.45 -3.20 -4.24
C TYR A 40 5.64 -2.32 -3.90
N THR A 41 6.41 -1.96 -4.92
CA THR A 41 7.49 -0.98 -4.83
C THR A 41 7.02 0.29 -5.50
N VAL A 42 7.13 1.41 -4.81
CA VAL A 42 6.71 2.72 -5.29
C VAL A 42 7.86 3.70 -5.15
N THR A 43 8.16 4.46 -6.19
CA THR A 43 9.12 5.56 -6.15
C THR A 43 8.35 6.86 -6.03
N ASP A 44 8.64 7.62 -4.96
CA ASP A 44 8.01 8.92 -4.74
C ASP A 44 8.66 10.04 -5.60
N PRO A 45 8.06 11.24 -5.67
CA PRO A 45 8.60 12.34 -6.48
C PRO A 45 10.00 12.83 -6.06
N HIS A 46 10.46 12.45 -4.86
CA HIS A 46 11.79 12.77 -4.35
C HIS A 46 12.81 11.66 -4.64
N GLY A 47 12.41 10.60 -5.35
CA GLY A 47 13.26 9.46 -5.69
C GLY A 47 13.38 8.42 -4.58
N ARG A 48 12.63 8.54 -3.49
CA ARG A 48 12.70 7.57 -2.38
C ARG A 48 11.84 6.36 -2.69
N THR A 49 12.31 5.20 -2.21
CA THR A 49 11.60 3.93 -2.41
C THR A 49 10.69 3.60 -1.23
N TRP A 50 9.44 3.26 -1.54
CA TRP A 50 8.42 2.81 -0.61
C TRP A 50 8.04 1.36 -0.91
N GLN A 51 7.94 0.55 0.14
CA GLN A 51 7.41 -0.80 0.08
C GLN A 51 6.00 -0.82 0.65
N LEU A 52 5.04 -1.28 -0.14
CA LEU A 52 3.64 -1.37 0.26
C LEU A 52 3.28 -2.83 0.45
N SER A 53 2.57 -3.12 1.53
CA SER A 53 2.05 -4.45 1.82
C SER A 53 0.59 -4.36 2.26
N PRO A 54 -0.19 -5.43 2.08
CA PRO A 54 -1.48 -5.53 2.74
C PRO A 54 -1.29 -5.63 4.26
N ALA A 55 -2.24 -5.07 4.99
CA ALA A 55 -2.37 -5.21 6.42
C ALA A 55 -2.96 -6.57 6.76
N THR A 56 -2.66 -7.11 7.93
CA THR A 56 -3.33 -8.32 8.41
C THR A 56 -4.75 -7.99 8.87
N ASN A 57 -5.64 -8.98 8.88
CA ASN A 57 -7.02 -8.83 9.37
C ASN A 57 -7.14 -8.18 10.77
N PHE A 58 -6.16 -8.35 11.66
CA PHE A 58 -6.16 -7.75 12.99
C PHE A 58 -5.84 -6.26 13.02
N GLN A 59 -5.23 -5.73 11.96
CA GLN A 59 -4.87 -4.32 11.84
C GLN A 59 -5.98 -3.49 11.17
N ILE A 60 -7.01 -4.13 10.62
CA ILE A 60 -8.09 -3.47 9.90
C ILE A 60 -9.20 -3.08 10.87
N SER A 61 -9.56 -1.80 10.88
CA SER A 61 -10.70 -1.32 11.65
C SER A 61 -12.03 -1.79 11.03
N PRO A 62 -12.98 -2.33 11.81
CA PRO A 62 -14.33 -2.64 11.33
C PRO A 62 -15.07 -1.42 10.77
N SER A 63 -14.77 -0.22 11.27
CA SER A 63 -15.36 1.03 10.80
C SER A 63 -14.79 1.53 9.47
N ALA A 64 -13.70 0.94 8.98
CA ALA A 64 -13.02 1.35 7.76
C ALA A 64 -12.47 0.15 6.96
N PRO A 65 -13.33 -0.71 6.40
CA PRO A 65 -12.93 -1.97 5.76
C PRO A 65 -12.13 -1.80 4.46
N ALA A 66 -12.04 -0.58 3.93
CA ALA A 66 -11.20 -0.26 2.77
C ALA A 66 -9.77 0.16 3.15
N GLN A 67 -9.49 0.38 4.43
CA GLN A 67 -8.14 0.68 4.93
C GLN A 67 -7.43 -0.64 5.16
N ILE A 68 -6.64 -1.06 4.19
CA ILE A 68 -5.98 -2.38 4.20
C ILE A 68 -4.52 -2.31 3.76
N TRP A 69 -3.99 -1.12 3.49
CA TRP A 69 -2.66 -0.96 2.92
C TRP A 69 -1.78 -0.16 3.85
N GLN A 70 -0.53 -0.55 3.96
CA GLN A 70 0.50 0.19 4.69
C GLN A 70 1.72 0.34 3.78
N ALA A 71 2.48 1.40 3.98
CA ALA A 71 3.72 1.64 3.26
C ALA A 71 4.85 1.88 4.26
N SER A 72 6.02 1.34 3.98
CA SER A 72 7.25 1.62 4.70
C SER A 72 8.28 2.26 3.77
N CYS A 73 9.04 3.22 4.29
CA CYS A 73 10.17 3.82 3.61
C CYS A 73 11.38 3.68 4.53
N SER A 74 12.38 2.91 4.11
CA SER A 74 13.60 2.67 4.87
C SER A 74 14.41 3.96 5.03
N GLU A 75 14.45 4.79 4.00
CA GLU A 75 15.21 6.06 4.01
C GLU A 75 14.65 7.05 5.05
N LEU A 76 13.34 7.04 5.29
CA LEU A 76 12.69 7.89 6.29
C LEU A 76 12.48 7.19 7.64
N THR A 77 12.89 5.92 7.77
CA THR A 77 12.61 5.07 8.93
C THR A 77 11.13 5.18 9.36
N THR A 78 10.22 5.21 8.37
CA THR A 78 8.80 5.51 8.57
C THR A 78 7.94 4.38 8.04
N THR A 79 6.89 4.05 8.79
CA THR A 79 5.79 3.20 8.32
C THR A 79 4.48 3.95 8.51
N THR A 80 3.64 3.96 7.48
CA THR A 80 2.32 4.59 7.55
C THR A 80 1.38 3.75 8.41
N PRO A 81 0.34 4.35 9.02
CA PRO A 81 -0.79 3.57 9.49
C PRO A 81 -1.45 2.80 8.32
N VAL A 82 -2.38 1.91 8.66
CA VAL A 82 -3.20 1.22 7.66
C VAL A 82 -4.18 2.23 7.06
N LEU A 83 -4.07 2.41 5.75
CA LEU A 83 -4.77 3.42 4.96
C LEU A 83 -5.53 2.77 3.80
N SER A 84 -6.45 3.53 3.24
CA SER A 84 -7.07 3.18 1.96
C SER A 84 -6.07 3.41 0.83
N ALA A 85 -6.26 2.72 -0.30
CA ALA A 85 -5.40 2.86 -1.49
C ALA A 85 -5.15 4.34 -1.87
N ARG A 86 -6.21 5.15 -1.88
CA ARG A 86 -6.14 6.58 -2.20
C ARG A 86 -5.33 7.37 -1.17
N MET A 87 -5.67 7.23 0.10
CA MET A 87 -4.96 7.95 1.17
C MET A 87 -3.48 7.58 1.21
N LEU A 88 -3.14 6.31 0.94
CA LEU A 88 -1.76 5.86 0.90
C LEU A 88 -0.98 6.51 -0.25
N ALA A 89 -1.54 6.53 -1.46
CA ALA A 89 -0.93 7.17 -2.62
C ALA A 89 -0.73 8.69 -2.37
N GLU A 90 -1.74 9.36 -1.81
CA GLU A 90 -1.64 10.77 -1.41
C GLU A 90 -0.57 10.99 -0.34
N ARG A 91 -0.46 10.08 0.65
CA ARG A 91 0.55 10.15 1.72
C ARG A 91 1.98 9.98 1.21
N ILE A 92 2.20 9.07 0.26
CA ILE A 92 3.51 8.85 -0.37
C ILE A 92 3.88 10.06 -1.22
N ARG A 93 2.95 10.53 -2.06
CA ARG A 93 3.16 11.72 -2.91
C ARG A 93 3.44 12.98 -2.10
N GLY A 94 2.71 13.18 -1.01
CA GLY A 94 2.80 14.38 -0.17
C GLY A 94 3.87 14.30 0.93
N CYS A 95 4.68 13.25 0.96
CA CYS A 95 5.72 13.11 1.97
C CYS A 95 6.85 14.11 1.67
N SER A 96 6.75 15.34 2.13
CA SER A 96 7.89 16.28 2.14
C SER A 96 8.89 15.86 3.23
N PRO A 97 10.21 16.07 3.06
CA PRO A 97 11.16 16.04 4.18
C PRO A 97 10.78 17.01 5.29
#